data_AF-A0A7L2P814-F1
#
_entry.id   AF-A0A7L2P814-F1
#
_cell.length_a   1.000
_cell.length_b   1.000
_cell.length_c   1.000
_cell.angle_alpha   90.00
_cell.angle_beta   90.00
_cell.angle_gamma   90.00
#
_symmetry.space_group_name_H-M   'P 1'
#
loop_
_entity.id
_entity.type
_entity.pdbx_description
1 polymer ?
#
loop_
_entity_poly.entity_id
_entity_poly.type
_entity_poly.pdbx_seq_one_letter_code
_entity_poly.pdbx_strand_id
1 'polypeptide(L)'
;MAAALEEAVGTVCWWGLSPAIDLRLHLPAEPAGEASVLLVGAAEGRHLLLTAGRAGRGERRDITLFVAEQSPEPVARQLLLLLLALEAPERPRPAARAAALLELLGSGSLRAGTAALLRGAVDRLRRWIGSEPSQNRDGPADLGLMKVR
;
A
#
# COMPACT_ATOMS: atom_id res chain seq x y z
N MET A 1 21.63 21.42 -7.13
CA MET A 1 21.27 20.56 -5.98
C MET A 1 20.02 21.06 -5.26
N ALA A 2 19.85 22.37 -5.04
CA ALA A 2 18.61 22.94 -4.49
C ALA A 2 17.38 22.80 -5.41
N ALA A 3 17.53 23.00 -6.73
CA ALA A 3 16.41 22.89 -7.68
C ALA A 3 15.80 21.48 -7.78
N ALA A 4 16.62 20.43 -7.68
CA ALA A 4 16.14 19.04 -7.65
C ALA A 4 15.42 18.69 -6.33
N LEU A 5 15.77 19.39 -5.25
CA LEU A 5 15.10 19.29 -3.95
C LEU A 5 13.76 20.04 -3.97
N GLU A 6 13.69 21.21 -4.64
CA GLU A 6 12.44 21.95 -4.86
C GLU A 6 11.46 21.20 -5.76
N GLU A 7 11.94 20.58 -6.85
CA GLU A 7 11.12 19.67 -7.64
C GLU A 7 10.61 18.52 -6.78
N ALA A 8 11.44 17.91 -5.92
CA ALA A 8 11.01 16.84 -5.03
C ALA A 8 10.01 17.31 -3.95
N VAL A 9 10.14 18.52 -3.40
CA VAL A 9 9.25 19.02 -2.34
C VAL A 9 7.87 19.45 -2.89
N GLY A 10 7.78 19.79 -4.18
CA GLY A 10 6.53 20.11 -4.89
C GLY A 10 5.90 18.94 -5.67
N THR A 11 6.68 17.92 -6.06
CA THR A 11 6.19 16.72 -6.80
C THR A 11 5.97 15.50 -5.90
N VAL A 12 6.53 15.51 -4.67
CA VAL A 12 6.01 14.64 -3.61
C VAL A 12 4.61 15.16 -3.33
N CYS A 13 3.59 14.51 -3.91
CA CYS A 13 2.21 14.76 -3.51
C CYS A 13 2.21 14.81 -1.97
N TRP A 14 1.68 15.87 -1.39
CA TRP A 14 1.49 15.95 0.04
C TRP A 14 0.33 15.01 0.35
N TRP A 15 0.67 13.76 0.66
CA TRP A 15 -0.29 12.69 0.79
C TRP A 15 -1.20 12.95 1.98
N GLY A 16 -2.50 12.77 1.76
CA GLY A 16 -3.41 12.50 2.86
C GLY A 16 -4.05 13.68 3.59
N LEU A 17 -4.16 14.85 2.96
CA LEU A 17 -4.96 15.96 3.53
C LEU A 17 -6.47 15.67 3.55
N SER A 18 -6.96 14.80 2.66
CA SER A 18 -8.35 14.32 2.69
C SER A 18 -8.49 13.13 3.63
N PRO A 19 -9.63 12.91 4.30
CA PRO A 19 -9.87 11.68 5.05
C PRO A 19 -9.89 10.43 4.15
N ALA A 20 -9.51 9.28 4.70
CA ALA A 20 -9.72 8.01 4.01
C ALA A 20 -11.23 7.72 3.86
N ILE A 21 -11.64 7.33 2.65
CA ILE A 21 -13.00 6.87 2.33
C ILE A 21 -13.11 5.35 2.35
N ASP A 22 -14.29 4.86 2.77
CA ASP A 22 -14.68 3.46 2.65
C ASP A 22 -15.30 3.24 1.27
N LEU A 23 -14.58 2.56 0.38
CA LEU A 23 -14.94 2.44 -1.03
C LEU A 23 -16.30 1.74 -1.21
N ARG A 24 -16.71 0.88 -0.25
CA ARG A 24 -18.00 0.16 -0.28
C ARG A 24 -19.20 1.09 -0.32
N LEU A 25 -19.09 2.28 0.29
CA LEU A 25 -20.18 3.25 0.37
C LEU A 25 -20.42 3.99 -0.95
N HIS A 26 -19.50 3.85 -1.90
CA HIS A 26 -19.54 4.52 -3.20
C HIS A 26 -19.74 3.53 -4.36
N LEU A 27 -19.94 2.25 -4.05
CA LEU A 27 -20.27 1.25 -5.06
C LEU A 27 -21.75 1.36 -5.46
N PRO A 28 -22.09 1.09 -6.72
CA PRO A 28 -23.48 1.03 -7.15
C PRO A 28 -24.24 -0.05 -6.37
N ALA A 29 -25.54 0.19 -6.12
CA ALA A 29 -26.41 -0.69 -5.35
C ALA A 29 -26.69 -2.04 -6.05
N GLU A 30 -26.42 -2.13 -7.35
CA GLU A 30 -26.65 -3.32 -8.18
C GLU A 30 -25.99 -4.58 -7.57
N PRO A 31 -26.64 -5.76 -7.66
CA PRO A 31 -26.26 -6.97 -6.93
C PRO A 31 -25.08 -7.73 -7.54
N ALA A 32 -24.20 -7.06 -8.29
CA ALA A 32 -22.97 -7.70 -8.75
C ALA A 32 -22.08 -7.96 -7.53
N GLY A 33 -21.92 -9.23 -7.18
CA GLY A 33 -21.02 -9.69 -6.11
C GLY A 33 -19.57 -9.24 -6.31
N GLU A 34 -19.23 -8.76 -7.50
CA GLU A 34 -17.93 -8.21 -7.88
C GLU A 34 -18.04 -6.71 -8.23
N ALA A 35 -17.11 -5.92 -7.71
CA ALA A 35 -16.96 -4.51 -8.03
C ALA A 35 -15.51 -4.19 -8.39
N SER A 36 -15.31 -3.26 -9.31
CA SER A 36 -13.99 -2.75 -9.69
C SER A 36 -13.87 -1.27 -9.34
N VAL A 37 -12.78 -0.88 -8.69
CA VAL A 37 -12.49 0.53 -8.35
C VAL A 37 -11.14 0.92 -8.91
N LEU A 38 -11.10 2.03 -9.65
CA LEU A 38 -9.87 2.65 -10.12
C LEU A 38 -9.51 3.82 -9.21
N LEU A 39 -8.33 3.75 -8.60
CA LEU A 39 -7.71 4.81 -7.81
C LEU A 39 -6.65 5.49 -8.67
N VAL A 40 -6.81 6.79 -8.94
CA VAL A 40 -5.87 7.60 -9.72
C VAL A 40 -5.14 8.56 -8.79
N GLY A 41 -3.81 8.51 -8.75
CA GLY A 41 -3.00 9.38 -7.88
C GLY A 41 -3.25 9.16 -6.38
N ALA A 42 -3.69 7.95 -6.00
CA ALA A 42 -4.09 7.60 -4.63
C ALA A 42 -3.39 6.33 -4.12
N ALA A 43 -2.14 6.10 -4.53
CA ALA A 43 -1.32 4.98 -4.09
C ALA A 43 -0.77 5.15 -2.66
N GLU A 44 -1.65 5.26 -1.67
CA GLU A 44 -1.30 5.47 -0.26
C GLU A 44 -1.88 4.38 0.66
N GLY A 45 -2.67 3.45 0.13
CA GLY A 45 -3.14 2.25 0.83
C GLY A 45 -4.16 2.48 1.95
N ARG A 46 -4.34 3.70 2.47
CA ARG A 46 -5.29 3.99 3.57
C ARG A 46 -6.76 3.72 3.21
N HIS A 47 -7.14 4.00 1.96
CA HIS A 47 -8.48 3.69 1.45
C HIS A 47 -8.73 2.18 1.45
N LEU A 48 -7.72 1.42 1.03
CA LEU A 48 -7.74 -0.04 1.06
C LEU A 48 -7.83 -0.55 2.50
N LEU A 49 -6.97 -0.08 3.41
CA LEU A 49 -6.97 -0.50 4.81
C LEU A 49 -8.30 -0.17 5.51
N LEU A 50 -8.86 1.02 5.28
CA LEU A 50 -10.16 1.41 5.84
C LEU A 50 -11.29 0.52 5.30
N THR A 51 -11.33 0.32 3.98
CA THR A 51 -12.33 -0.51 3.31
C THR A 51 -12.24 -1.97 3.78
N ALA A 52 -11.02 -2.53 3.83
CA ALA A 52 -10.76 -3.89 4.30
C ALA A 52 -11.12 -4.05 5.79
N GLY A 53 -10.76 -3.09 6.64
CA GLY A 53 -11.12 -3.09 8.06
C GLY A 53 -12.63 -2.99 8.32
N ARG A 54 -13.40 -2.52 7.33
CA ARG A 54 -14.87 -2.45 7.36
C ARG A 54 -15.55 -3.54 6.55
N ALA A 55 -14.80 -4.44 5.90
CA ALA A 55 -15.35 -5.45 5.02
C ALA A 55 -16.34 -6.41 5.71
N GLY A 56 -16.18 -6.64 7.02
CA GLY A 56 -17.13 -7.43 7.83
C GLY A 56 -18.41 -6.70 8.22
N ARG A 57 -18.59 -5.43 7.85
CA ARG A 57 -19.78 -4.63 8.17
C ARG A 57 -20.70 -4.55 6.96
N GLY A 58 -21.75 -5.36 6.93
CA GLY A 58 -22.76 -5.36 5.87
C GLY A 58 -22.53 -6.47 4.83
N GLU A 59 -23.07 -6.29 3.62
CA GLU A 59 -22.99 -7.29 2.57
C GLU A 59 -21.53 -7.53 2.13
N ARG A 60 -21.19 -8.80 1.88
CA ARG A 60 -19.88 -9.18 1.35
C ARG A 60 -19.86 -8.89 -0.14
N ARG A 61 -18.81 -8.18 -0.58
CA ARG A 61 -18.57 -7.89 -2.00
C ARG A 61 -17.10 -8.09 -2.29
N ASP A 62 -16.79 -8.69 -3.43
CA ASP A 62 -15.45 -8.87 -3.92
C ASP A 62 -15.06 -7.61 -4.69
N ILE A 63 -14.03 -6.91 -4.19
CA ILE A 63 -13.62 -5.61 -4.74
C ILE A 63 -12.23 -5.78 -5.36
N THR A 64 -12.15 -5.58 -6.68
CA THR A 64 -10.89 -5.50 -7.41
C THR A 64 -10.44 -4.03 -7.45
N LEU A 65 -9.23 -3.77 -6.97
CA LEU A 65 -8.65 -2.43 -6.93
C LEU A 65 -7.59 -2.28 -8.02
N PHE A 66 -7.76 -1.27 -8.86
CA PHE A 66 -6.76 -0.82 -9.82
C PHE A 66 -6.15 0.48 -9.31
N VAL A 67 -4.83 0.60 -9.36
CA VAL A 67 -4.10 1.80 -8.94
C VAL A 67 -3.32 2.33 -10.13
N ALA A 68 -3.60 3.57 -10.52
CA ALA A 68 -2.93 4.27 -11.60
C ALA A 68 -2.11 5.44 -11.03
N GLU A 69 -0.81 5.39 -11.25
CA GLU A 69 0.16 6.38 -10.80
C GLU A 69 1.06 6.82 -11.96
N GLN A 70 1.59 8.04 -11.86
CA GLN A 70 2.52 8.57 -12.86
C GLN A 70 3.92 7.95 -12.75
N SER A 71 4.26 7.40 -11.58
CA SER A 71 5.56 6.83 -11.30
C SER A 71 5.43 5.58 -10.40
N PRO A 72 6.42 4.69 -10.39
CA PRO A 72 6.34 3.44 -9.61
C PRO A 72 6.59 3.64 -8.11
N GLU A 73 7.21 4.74 -7.69
CA GLU A 73 7.59 4.98 -6.30
C GLU A 73 6.38 5.08 -5.34
N PRO A 74 5.28 5.78 -5.68
CA PRO A 74 4.05 5.74 -4.92
C PRO A 74 3.50 4.33 -4.70
N VAL A 75 3.45 3.53 -5.77
CA VAL A 75 2.96 2.15 -5.74
C VAL A 75 3.87 1.28 -4.87
N ALA A 76 5.19 1.41 -5.02
CA ALA A 76 6.16 0.66 -4.21
C ALA A 76 6.01 1.00 -2.71
N ARG A 77 5.83 2.29 -2.39
CA ARG A 77 5.59 2.75 -1.03
C ARG A 77 4.27 2.22 -0.47
N GLN A 78 3.19 2.25 -1.26
CA GLN A 78 1.91 1.66 -0.87
C GLN A 78 2.06 0.18 -0.53
N LEU A 79 2.69 -0.59 -1.42
CA LEU A 79 2.90 -2.02 -1.22
C LEU A 79 3.70 -2.26 0.06
N LEU A 80 4.78 -1.51 0.28
CA LEU A 80 5.58 -1.62 1.50
C LEU A 80 4.77 -1.38 2.77
N LEU A 81 3.96 -0.32 2.80
CA LEU A 81 3.10 0.01 3.94
C LEU A 81 2.01 -1.05 4.15
N LEU A 82 1.43 -1.57 3.07
CA LEU A 82 0.44 -2.64 3.14
C LEU A 82 1.05 -3.93 3.67
N LEU A 83 2.27 -4.29 3.27
CA LEU A 83 2.96 -5.46 3.84
C LEU A 83 3.21 -5.29 5.33
N LEU A 84 3.65 -4.12 5.76
CA LEU A 84 3.85 -3.82 7.18
C LEU A 84 2.55 -3.87 7.99
N ALA A 85 1.43 -3.41 7.40
CA ALA A 85 0.13 -3.44 8.04
C ALA A 85 -0.47 -4.86 8.11
N LEU A 86 -0.46 -5.57 6.98
CA LEU A 86 -1.23 -6.80 6.77
C LEU A 86 -0.41 -8.06 7.06
N GLU A 87 0.86 -8.12 6.64
CA GLU A 87 1.64 -9.33 6.77
C GLU A 87 2.26 -9.51 8.16
N ALA A 88 2.42 -10.78 8.54
CA ALA A 88 3.08 -11.20 9.75
C ALA A 88 4.45 -11.77 9.40
N PRO A 89 5.57 -11.08 9.68
CA PRO A 89 6.87 -11.69 9.48
C PRO A 89 7.00 -12.94 10.35
N GLU A 90 6.65 -12.88 11.66
CA GLU A 90 6.36 -14.06 12.53
C GLU A 90 5.39 -13.72 13.72
N ARG A 91 4.35 -12.90 13.46
CA ARG A 91 3.25 -12.44 14.37
C ARG A 91 3.59 -11.41 15.48
N PRO A 92 4.04 -10.19 15.13
CA PRO A 92 3.89 -9.04 16.02
C PRO A 92 2.41 -8.69 16.23
N ARG A 93 2.04 -8.26 17.45
CA ARG A 93 0.69 -7.81 17.82
C ARG A 93 0.26 -6.63 16.92
N PRO A 94 -1.04 -6.45 16.60
CA PRO A 94 -1.54 -5.31 15.81
C PRO A 94 -1.03 -3.95 16.30
N ALA A 95 -0.94 -3.76 17.62
CA ALA A 95 -0.42 -2.54 18.22
C ALA A 95 1.06 -2.26 17.86
N ALA A 96 1.89 -3.30 17.74
CA ALA A 96 3.30 -3.14 17.34
C ALA A 96 3.43 -2.73 15.87
N ARG A 97 2.54 -3.23 15.00
CA ARG A 97 2.49 -2.81 13.58
C ARG A 97 2.02 -1.38 13.43
N ALA A 98 0.95 -1.01 14.17
CA ALA A 98 0.47 0.36 14.22
C ALA A 98 1.57 1.31 14.72
N ALA A 99 2.31 0.93 15.77
CA ALA A 99 3.44 1.70 16.28
C ALA A 99 4.55 1.87 15.23
N ALA A 100 4.92 0.79 14.54
CA ALA A 100 5.93 0.83 13.47
C ALA A 100 5.49 1.74 12.30
N LEU A 101 4.21 1.69 11.89
CA LEU A 101 3.66 2.56 10.86
C LEU A 101 3.66 4.04 11.30
N LEU A 102 3.23 4.34 12.52
CA LEU A 102 3.23 5.69 13.06
C LEU A 102 4.66 6.24 13.18
N GLU A 103 5.61 5.40 13.57
CA GLU A 103 7.03 5.77 13.62
C GLU A 103 7.57 6.09 12.22
N LEU A 104 7.29 5.25 11.22
CA LEU A 104 7.70 5.49 9.82
C LEU A 104 7.11 6.77 9.22
N LEU A 105 5.90 7.16 9.63
CA LEU A 105 5.22 8.35 9.12
C LEU A 105 5.61 9.64 9.85
N GLY A 106 6.06 9.56 11.10
CA GLY A 106 6.19 10.73 11.97
C GLY A 106 7.56 10.95 12.60
N SER A 107 8.51 10.02 12.43
CA SER A 107 9.81 10.07 13.12
C SER A 107 10.97 10.21 12.15
N GLY A 108 11.94 11.08 12.48
CA GLY A 108 13.19 11.22 11.73
C GLY A 108 14.21 10.09 11.98
N SER A 109 13.96 9.22 12.96
CA SER A 109 14.78 8.06 13.28
C SER A 109 13.90 6.84 13.56
N LEU A 110 14.44 5.64 13.32
CA LEU A 110 13.73 4.39 13.50
C LEU A 110 14.37 3.56 14.62
N ARG A 111 13.54 3.02 15.51
CA ARG A 111 13.93 1.96 16.44
C ARG A 111 14.41 0.73 15.68
N ALA A 112 15.31 -0.03 16.30
CA ALA A 112 15.88 -1.25 15.71
C ALA A 112 14.80 -2.26 15.25
N GLY A 113 13.73 -2.41 16.03
CA GLY A 113 12.60 -3.30 15.67
C GLY A 113 11.87 -2.85 14.41
N THR A 114 11.50 -1.56 14.32
CA THR A 114 10.85 -0.98 13.14
C THR A 114 11.75 -1.07 11.92
N ALA A 115 13.05 -0.79 12.08
CA ALA A 115 14.03 -0.93 11.00
C ALA A 115 14.17 -2.38 10.52
N ALA A 116 14.10 -3.37 11.41
CA ALA A 116 14.14 -4.79 11.06
C ALA A 116 12.88 -5.23 10.29
N LEU A 117 11.69 -4.80 10.73
CA LEU A 117 10.44 -5.03 10.02
C LEU A 117 10.46 -4.43 8.60
N LEU A 118 10.92 -3.18 8.50
CA LEU A 118 11.06 -2.48 7.22
C LEU A 118 12.00 -3.24 6.27
N ARG A 119 13.18 -3.65 6.72
CA ARG A 119 14.13 -4.44 5.91
C ARG A 119 13.50 -5.73 5.42
N GLY A 120 12.83 -6.48 6.29
CA GLY A 120 12.16 -7.73 5.91
C GLY A 120 11.07 -7.54 4.84
N ALA A 121 10.29 -6.46 4.94
CA ALA A 121 9.26 -6.12 3.94
C ALA A 121 9.90 -5.69 2.61
N VAL A 122 10.96 -4.89 2.64
CA VAL A 122 11.72 -4.48 1.44
C VAL A 122 12.33 -5.69 0.73
N ASP A 123 12.97 -6.61 1.46
CA ASP A 123 13.56 -7.81 0.87
C ASP A 123 12.52 -8.70 0.20
N ARG A 124 11.29 -8.73 0.74
CA ARG A 124 10.16 -9.44 0.14
C ARG A 124 9.71 -8.78 -1.16
N LEU A 125 9.51 -7.46 -1.17
CA LEU A 125 9.16 -6.72 -2.39
C LEU A 125 10.22 -6.90 -3.48
N ARG A 126 11.50 -6.84 -3.12
CA ARG A 126 12.60 -7.08 -4.06
C ARG A 126 12.53 -8.47 -4.69
N ARG A 127 12.20 -9.50 -3.91
CA ARG A 127 12.00 -10.86 -4.44
C ARG A 127 10.82 -10.93 -5.41
N TRP A 128 9.69 -10.30 -5.09
CA TRP A 128 8.52 -10.28 -5.99
C TRP A 128 8.78 -9.54 -7.29
N ILE A 129 9.49 -8.40 -7.23
CA ILE A 129 9.85 -7.65 -8.44
C ILE A 129 10.92 -8.38 -9.25
N GLY A 130 11.89 -9.02 -8.59
CA GLY A 130 13.00 -9.71 -9.26
C GLY A 130 12.66 -11.09 -9.82
N SER A 131 11.52 -11.68 -9.44
CA SER A 131 11.10 -13.00 -9.94
C SER A 131 10.36 -12.88 -11.27
N GLU A 132 10.48 -13.91 -12.11
CA GLU A 132 9.68 -13.98 -13.35
C GLU A 132 8.20 -14.20 -13.02
N PRO A 133 7.24 -13.67 -13.82
CA PRO A 133 5.81 -13.80 -13.54
C PRO A 133 5.36 -15.26 -13.39
N SER A 134 6.01 -16.19 -14.08
CA SER A 134 5.76 -17.63 -13.98
C SER A 134 6.23 -18.26 -12.66
N GLN A 135 7.16 -17.59 -11.96
CA GLN A 135 7.75 -18.02 -10.69
C GLN A 135 7.12 -17.29 -9.49
N ASN A 136 6.46 -16.16 -9.72
CA ASN A 136 5.79 -15.36 -8.68
C ASN A 136 4.37 -15.91 -8.37
N ARG A 137 4.30 -17.14 -7.85
CA ARG A 137 3.01 -17.76 -7.46
C ARG A 137 2.49 -17.33 -6.08
N ASP A 138 3.34 -16.67 -5.28
CA ASP A 138 3.04 -16.33 -3.88
C ASP A 138 2.83 -14.82 -3.63
N GLY A 139 3.01 -13.98 -4.65
CA GLY A 139 2.80 -12.52 -4.53
C GLY A 139 1.31 -12.15 -4.60
N PRO A 140 0.81 -11.21 -3.76
CA PRO A 140 -0.59 -10.82 -3.75
C PRO A 140 -0.99 -9.89 -4.90
N ALA A 141 -0.06 -9.51 -5.78
CA ALA A 141 -0.27 -8.55 -6.85
C ALA A 141 0.62 -8.84 -8.07
N ASP A 142 0.11 -8.54 -9.27
CA ASP A 142 0.92 -8.52 -10.50
C ASP A 142 1.77 -7.24 -10.52
N LEU A 143 3.09 -7.42 -10.36
CA LEU A 143 4.08 -6.33 -10.33
C LEU A 143 4.89 -6.26 -11.64
N GLY A 144 4.51 -7.00 -12.69
CA GLY A 144 5.28 -7.07 -13.93
C GLY A 144 5.50 -5.70 -14.59
N LEU A 145 4.53 -4.79 -14.42
CA LEU A 145 4.59 -3.41 -14.94
C LEU A 145 5.54 -2.49 -14.14
N MET A 146 5.99 -2.91 -12.95
CA MET A 146 6.96 -2.15 -12.15
C MET A 146 8.41 -2.48 -12.51
N LYS A 147 8.66 -3.49 -13.35
CA LYS A 147 10.00 -3.78 -13.89
C LYS A 147 10.35 -2.69 -14.89
N VAL A 148 11.25 -1.79 -14.51
CA VAL A 148 11.91 -0.89 -15.48
C VAL A 148 12.73 -1.77 -16.42
N ARG A 149 12.45 -1.70 -17.73
CA ARG A 149 13.24 -2.38 -18.77
C ARG A 149 14.59 -1.71 -18.96
#